data_AF-A0A946DJL6-F1
#
_entry.id   AF-A0A946DJL6-F1
#
_cell.length_a   1.000
_cell.length_b   1.000
_cell.length_c   1.000
_cell.angle_alpha   90.00
_cell.angle_beta   90.00
_cell.angle_gamma   90.00
#
_symmetry.space_group_name_H-M   'P 1'
#
loop_
_entity.id
_entity.type
_entity.pdbx_description
1 polymer ?
#
loop_
_entity_poly.entity_id
_entity_poly.type
_entity_poly.pdbx_seq_one_letter_code
_entity_poly.pdbx_strand_id
1 'polypeptide(L)'
;MFFKNCRLPYVLYVFFALSLTSCGAGQEKLFSEYLSPDNNHMLIVKVAESRMPQGPSYVTIYLETKNNSRSEQIFTSKLENDGVPFTDQNISVRWVSRKVALICLRTTDLPDHGLFIEIKQSVSVRPLEEC
;
A
#
# COMPACT_ATOMS: atom_id res chain seq x y z
N MET A 1 -27.00 25.78 60.26
CA MET A 1 -25.52 25.76 60.43
C MET A 1 -24.91 25.90 59.03
N PHE A 2 -24.18 26.99 58.83
CA PHE A 2 -23.29 27.42 57.72
C PHE A 2 -23.21 26.67 56.37
N PHE A 3 -23.35 27.46 55.30
CA PHE A 3 -22.80 27.25 53.96
C PHE A 3 -21.28 27.07 53.98
N LYS A 4 -20.74 26.16 53.16
CA LYS A 4 -19.38 26.28 52.59
C LYS A 4 -19.27 25.56 51.24
N ASN A 5 -19.10 26.36 50.19
CA ASN A 5 -18.58 25.96 48.89
C ASN A 5 -17.17 25.35 49.02
N CYS A 6 -16.85 24.30 48.26
CA CYS A 6 -15.51 24.06 47.73
C CYS A 6 -15.53 23.12 46.51
N ARG A 7 -15.46 23.76 45.32
CA ARG A 7 -14.70 23.41 44.10
C ARG A 7 -14.54 21.94 43.64
N LEU A 8 -14.99 21.73 42.39
CA LEU A 8 -14.42 20.87 41.34
C LEU A 8 -12.89 20.64 41.47
N PRO A 9 -12.40 19.43 41.14
CA PRO A 9 -12.29 19.07 39.74
C PRO A 9 -12.65 17.60 39.45
N TYR A 10 -13.80 17.40 38.80
CA TYR A 10 -14.17 16.16 38.12
C TYR A 10 -13.73 16.22 36.63
N VAL A 11 -12.51 16.72 36.39
CA VAL A 11 -11.92 16.84 35.04
C VAL A 11 -10.61 16.06 35.03
N LEU A 12 -10.67 14.80 35.38
CA LEU A 12 -9.60 13.83 35.20
C LEU A 12 -10.31 12.47 35.27
N TYR A 13 -10.05 11.56 34.34
CA TYR A 13 -10.75 10.27 34.16
C TYR A 13 -11.90 10.22 33.15
N VAL A 14 -11.80 10.89 32.01
CA VAL A 14 -12.28 10.27 30.75
C VAL A 14 -11.34 10.61 29.60
N PHE A 15 -10.03 10.44 29.81
CA PHE A 15 -9.11 10.14 28.70
C PHE A 15 -8.93 8.62 28.66
N PHE A 16 -10.05 7.89 28.58
CA PHE A 16 -9.99 6.50 28.16
C PHE A 16 -9.68 6.55 26.67
N ALA A 17 -8.39 6.47 26.39
CA ALA A 17 -7.82 6.50 25.08
C ALA A 17 -8.65 5.62 24.14
N LEU A 18 -9.25 6.27 23.16
CA LEU A 18 -9.59 5.66 21.87
C LEU A 18 -8.27 5.21 21.22
N SER A 19 -7.64 4.17 21.76
CA SER A 19 -6.77 3.31 20.97
C SER A 19 -7.69 2.46 20.12
N LEU A 20 -8.24 3.10 19.08
CA LEU A 20 -8.70 2.40 17.88
C LEU A 20 -7.50 1.60 17.40
N THR A 21 -7.46 0.32 17.79
CA THR A 21 -6.56 -0.65 17.23
C THR A 21 -6.88 -0.69 15.74
N SER A 22 -6.03 -0.05 14.95
CA SER A 22 -6.02 -0.21 13.49
C SER A 22 -5.73 -1.68 13.19
N CYS A 23 -6.78 -2.50 13.20
CA CYS A 23 -6.82 -3.82 12.59
C CYS A 23 -6.86 -3.59 11.08
N GLY A 24 -5.72 -3.24 10.49
CA GLY A 24 -5.66 -2.92 9.08
C GLY A 24 -4.25 -2.55 8.71
N ALA A 25 -3.61 -3.45 7.96
CA ALA A 25 -2.25 -3.37 7.43
C ALA A 25 -1.11 -3.11 8.44
N GLY A 26 -0.02 -3.85 8.30
CA GLY A 26 1.25 -3.57 8.96
C GLY A 26 1.93 -2.34 8.36
N GLN A 27 3.19 -2.13 8.73
CA GLN A 27 4.00 -1.07 8.15
C GLN A 27 4.37 -1.43 6.70
N GLU A 28 4.18 -0.51 5.77
CA GLU A 28 4.69 -0.66 4.41
C GLU A 28 6.22 -0.73 4.40
N LYS A 29 6.75 -1.74 3.74
CA LYS A 29 8.18 -1.90 3.47
C LYS A 29 8.41 -1.80 1.98
N LEU A 30 9.54 -1.21 1.59
CA LEU A 30 9.98 -1.21 0.21
C LEU A 30 10.23 -2.65 -0.24
N PHE A 31 9.58 -3.06 -1.32
CA PHE A 31 9.83 -4.35 -1.96
C PHE A 31 10.82 -4.20 -3.10
N SER A 32 10.50 -3.33 -4.08
CA SER A 32 11.37 -3.10 -5.23
C SER A 32 11.03 -1.79 -5.95
N GLU A 33 11.97 -1.31 -6.76
CA GLU A 33 11.87 -0.09 -7.56
C GLU A 33 12.20 -0.38 -9.02
N TYR A 34 11.39 0.16 -9.94
CA TYR A 34 11.48 -0.12 -11.36
C TYR A 34 11.53 1.17 -12.16
N LEU A 35 12.71 1.51 -12.66
CA LEU A 35 12.93 2.71 -13.45
C LEU A 35 12.44 2.54 -14.89
N SER A 36 11.78 3.55 -15.44
CA SER A 36 11.33 3.56 -16.84
C SER A 36 12.53 3.58 -17.79
N PRO A 37 12.38 3.10 -19.05
CA PRO A 37 13.47 3.06 -20.03
C PRO A 37 14.13 4.42 -20.34
N ASP A 38 13.42 5.52 -20.09
CA ASP A 38 13.92 6.90 -20.28
C ASP A 38 14.30 7.60 -18.96
N ASN A 39 14.26 6.88 -17.84
CA ASN A 39 14.58 7.35 -16.49
C ASN A 39 13.74 8.55 -16.02
N ASN A 40 12.56 8.76 -16.60
CA ASN A 40 11.66 9.85 -16.22
C ASN A 40 10.62 9.44 -15.17
N HIS A 41 10.35 8.14 -15.05
CA HIS A 41 9.36 7.58 -14.14
C HIS A 41 9.97 6.42 -13.36
N MET A 42 9.55 6.26 -12.10
CA MET A 42 9.92 5.14 -11.26
C MET A 42 8.66 4.55 -10.62
N LEU A 43 8.46 3.25 -10.80
CA LEU A 43 7.42 2.52 -10.09
C LEU A 43 8.03 1.93 -8.82
N ILE A 44 7.47 2.30 -7.68
CA ILE A 44 7.91 1.83 -6.37
C ILE A 44 6.84 0.89 -5.84
N VAL A 45 7.23 -0.37 -5.61
CA VAL A 45 6.36 -1.38 -5.05
C VAL A 45 6.65 -1.50 -3.56
N LYS A 46 5.60 -1.36 -2.75
CA LYS A 46 5.67 -1.59 -1.31
C LYS A 46 4.73 -2.70 -0.89
N VAL A 47 5.13 -3.40 0.16
CA VAL A 47 4.34 -4.49 0.75
C VAL A 47 4.13 -4.20 2.23
N ALA A 48 2.91 -4.37 2.71
CA ALA A 48 2.57 -4.36 4.12
C ALA A 48 1.95 -5.71 4.51
N GLU A 49 2.62 -6.44 5.39
CA GLU A 49 2.10 -7.67 5.99
C GLU A 49 1.00 -7.35 7.01
N SER A 50 0.00 -8.21 7.20
CA SER A 50 -0.98 -8.01 8.28
C SER A 50 -0.33 -8.05 9.66
N ARG A 51 -0.88 -7.27 10.59
CA ARG A 51 -0.55 -7.38 12.02
C ARG A 51 -1.15 -8.64 12.67
N MET A 52 -2.11 -9.27 11.99
CA MET A 52 -2.68 -10.54 12.41
C MET A 52 -1.86 -11.70 11.84
N PRO A 53 -1.58 -12.76 12.63
CA PRO A 53 -0.99 -13.99 12.10
C PRO A 53 -1.80 -14.52 10.92
N GLN A 54 -1.13 -14.89 9.82
CA GLN A 54 -1.75 -15.37 8.58
C GLN A 54 -2.76 -14.39 7.94
N GLY A 55 -2.79 -13.13 8.39
CA GLY A 55 -3.61 -12.12 7.75
C GLY A 55 -3.05 -11.74 6.38
N PRO A 56 -3.88 -11.12 5.53
CA PRO A 56 -3.51 -10.78 4.16
C PRO A 56 -2.40 -9.75 4.12
N SER A 57 -1.63 -9.80 3.04
CA SER A 57 -0.67 -8.77 2.72
C SER A 57 -1.29 -7.72 1.80
N TYR A 58 -0.73 -6.53 1.79
CA TYR A 58 -1.16 -5.44 0.93
C TYR A 58 0.00 -5.03 0.04
N VAL A 59 -0.24 -4.95 -1.26
CA VAL A 59 0.72 -4.44 -2.24
C VAL A 59 0.26 -3.07 -2.68
N THR A 60 1.10 -2.07 -2.48
CA THR A 60 0.85 -0.70 -2.90
C THR A 60 1.87 -0.30 -3.95
N ILE A 61 1.39 0.24 -5.06
CA ILE A 61 2.23 0.75 -6.15
C ILE A 61 2.19 2.26 -6.12
N TYR A 62 3.37 2.85 -6.06
CA TYR A 62 3.58 4.28 -6.17
C TYR A 62 4.27 4.61 -7.49
N LEU A 63 3.92 5.77 -8.05
CA LEU A 63 4.60 6.38 -9.19
C LEU A 63 5.36 7.60 -8.70
N GLU A 64 6.66 7.61 -8.95
CA GLU A 64 7.49 8.80 -8.84
C GLU A 64 7.85 9.30 -10.23
N THR A 65 7.87 10.62 -10.40
CA THR A 65 8.28 11.26 -11.67
C THR A 65 9.46 12.17 -11.36
N LYS A 66 10.51 12.13 -12.19
CA LYS A 66 11.81 12.76 -11.94
C LYS A 66 11.79 14.24 -11.49
N ASN A 67 10.75 14.99 -11.88
CA ASN A 67 10.59 16.41 -11.52
C ASN A 67 9.48 16.66 -10.49
N ASN A 68 8.96 15.61 -9.85
CA ASN A 68 7.95 15.67 -8.82
C ASN A 68 8.48 15.00 -7.56
N SER A 69 8.71 15.79 -6.52
CA SER A 69 9.27 15.34 -5.24
C SER A 69 8.31 14.46 -4.42
N ARG A 70 7.07 14.25 -4.89
CA ARG A 70 6.08 13.42 -4.23
C ARG A 70 5.74 12.22 -5.09
N SER A 71 5.89 11.03 -4.50
CA SER A 71 5.36 9.81 -5.08
C SER A 71 3.84 9.76 -4.90
N GLU A 72 3.14 9.37 -5.96
CA GLU A 72 1.70 9.23 -6.01
C GLU A 72 1.33 7.76 -5.85
N GLN A 73 0.42 7.43 -4.92
CA GLN A 73 -0.14 6.09 -4.85
C GLN A 73 -1.11 5.90 -6.02
N ILE A 74 -0.80 4.96 -6.91
CA ILE A 74 -1.61 4.72 -8.11
C ILE A 74 -2.47 3.46 -8.00
N PHE A 75 -2.10 2.52 -7.13
CA PHE A 75 -2.85 1.29 -6.92
C PHE A 75 -2.54 0.68 -5.55
N THR A 76 -3.53 0.01 -4.97
CA THR A 76 -3.35 -0.87 -3.81
C THR A 76 -4.22 -2.11 -3.97
N SER A 77 -3.68 -3.28 -3.64
CA SER A 77 -4.43 -4.53 -3.63
C SER A 77 -4.11 -5.36 -2.40
N LYS A 78 -5.12 -6.13 -2.01
CA LYS A 78 -5.02 -7.14 -0.97
C LYS A 78 -4.61 -8.46 -1.63
N LEU A 79 -3.55 -9.07 -1.12
CA LEU A 79 -3.10 -10.41 -1.48
C LEU A 79 -3.29 -11.33 -0.28
N GLU A 80 -3.95 -12.45 -0.47
CA GLU A 80 -4.07 -13.47 0.59
C GLU A 80 -2.67 -13.98 0.97
N ASN A 81 -2.49 -14.25 2.26
CA ASN A 81 -1.23 -14.75 2.80
C ASN A 81 -1.28 -16.27 2.87
N ASP A 82 -0.63 -16.90 1.92
CA ASP A 82 -0.46 -18.36 1.81
C ASP A 82 0.77 -18.87 2.57
N GLY A 83 1.47 -18.00 3.30
CA GLY A 83 2.69 -18.33 4.04
C GLY A 83 3.96 -18.34 3.19
N VAL A 84 3.89 -18.04 1.90
CA VAL A 84 5.05 -17.91 1.02
C VAL A 84 5.56 -16.46 1.08
N PRO A 85 6.87 -16.22 1.30
CA PRO A 85 7.42 -14.88 1.26
C PRO A 85 7.31 -14.27 -0.15
N PHE A 86 7.08 -12.97 -0.24
CA PHE A 86 7.08 -12.29 -1.53
C PHE A 86 8.44 -12.35 -2.20
N THR A 87 8.44 -12.76 -3.47
CA THR A 87 9.62 -12.76 -4.35
C THR A 87 9.27 -12.09 -5.68
N ASP A 88 10.27 -11.90 -6.53
CA ASP A 88 10.11 -11.46 -7.91
C ASP A 88 9.24 -12.41 -8.76
N GLN A 89 9.05 -13.66 -8.31
CA GLN A 89 8.14 -14.62 -8.92
C GLN A 89 6.66 -14.35 -8.59
N ASN A 90 6.40 -13.67 -7.47
CA ASN A 90 5.04 -13.38 -6.98
C ASN A 90 4.63 -11.93 -7.24
N ILE A 91 5.59 -11.00 -7.36
CA ILE A 91 5.34 -9.62 -7.76
C ILE A 91 6.39 -9.23 -8.80
N SER A 92 5.96 -9.15 -10.06
CA SER A 92 6.83 -8.72 -11.17
C SER A 92 6.30 -7.44 -11.82
N VAL A 93 7.23 -6.57 -12.21
CA VAL A 93 6.93 -5.32 -12.91
C VAL A 93 7.80 -5.26 -14.17
N ARG A 94 7.18 -4.96 -15.30
CA ARG A 94 7.85 -4.81 -16.58
C ARG A 94 7.40 -3.56 -17.29
N TRP A 95 8.34 -2.69 -17.62
CA TRP A 95 8.11 -1.62 -18.58
C TRP A 95 8.05 -2.19 -20.00
N VAL A 96 6.94 -1.96 -20.70
CA VAL A 96 6.78 -2.31 -22.13
C VAL A 96 7.01 -1.09 -23.03
N SER A 97 6.97 0.11 -22.47
CA SER A 97 7.43 1.34 -23.12
C SER A 97 7.86 2.37 -22.07
N ARG A 98 8.25 3.58 -22.52
CA ARG A 98 8.59 4.71 -21.63
C ARG A 98 7.45 5.14 -20.71
N LYS A 99 6.20 4.85 -21.08
CA LYS A 99 4.99 5.32 -20.40
C LYS A 99 4.01 4.21 -20.05
N VAL A 100 4.38 2.96 -20.32
CA VAL A 100 3.49 1.82 -20.11
C VAL A 100 4.25 0.73 -19.37
N ALA A 101 3.67 0.28 -18.27
CA ALA A 101 4.16 -0.83 -17.47
C ALA A 101 3.05 -1.88 -17.28
N LEU A 102 3.48 -3.13 -17.18
CA LEU A 102 2.66 -4.26 -16.78
C LEU A 102 3.13 -4.70 -15.40
N ILE A 103 2.19 -5.03 -14.52
CA ILE A 103 2.50 -5.58 -13.19
C ILE A 103 1.71 -6.87 -13.04
N CYS A 104 2.37 -7.91 -12.57
CA CYS A 104 1.75 -9.19 -12.28
C CYS A 104 1.87 -9.45 -10.78
N LEU A 105 0.71 -9.57 -10.13
CA LEU A 105 0.59 -9.89 -8.72
C LEU A 105 0.03 -11.30 -8.62
N ARG A 106 0.81 -12.21 -8.04
CA ARG A 106 0.44 -13.61 -7.88
C ARG A 106 0.37 -13.96 -6.40
N THR A 107 -0.75 -14.50 -5.97
CA THR A 107 -0.79 -15.35 -4.78
C THR A 107 -0.65 -16.80 -5.24
N THR A 108 -0.05 -17.66 -4.42
CA THR A 108 0.37 -19.00 -4.86
C THR A 108 -0.82 -19.87 -5.27
N ASP A 109 -2.01 -19.58 -4.73
CA ASP A 109 -3.24 -20.37 -4.89
C ASP A 109 -4.43 -19.61 -5.56
N LEU A 110 -4.26 -18.37 -6.05
CA LEU A 110 -5.31 -17.63 -6.77
C LEU A 110 -4.86 -17.28 -8.20
N PRO A 111 -5.80 -17.00 -9.13
CA PRO A 111 -5.47 -16.52 -10.47
C PRO A 111 -4.62 -15.26 -10.42
N ASP A 112 -3.69 -15.16 -11.37
CA ASP A 112 -2.80 -14.00 -11.50
C ASP A 112 -3.61 -12.72 -11.67
N HIS A 113 -3.21 -11.67 -10.94
CA HIS A 113 -3.78 -10.35 -11.07
C HIS A 113 -2.81 -9.45 -11.82
N GLY A 114 -3.07 -9.31 -13.12
CA GLY A 114 -2.31 -8.39 -13.96
C GLY A 114 -2.86 -6.96 -13.89
N LEU A 115 -1.97 -5.98 -14.00
CA LEU A 115 -2.29 -4.56 -14.08
C LEU A 115 -1.57 -3.96 -15.27
N PHE A 116 -2.32 -3.22 -16.08
CA PHE A 116 -1.84 -2.35 -17.13
C PHE A 116 -1.81 -0.92 -16.61
N ILE A 117 -0.62 -0.32 -16.56
CA ILE A 117 -0.41 1.06 -16.13
C ILE A 117 0.02 1.88 -17.34
N GLU A 118 -0.71 2.96 -17.61
CA GLU A 118 -0.41 3.90 -18.67
C GLU A 118 -0.30 5.33 -18.13
N ILE A 119 0.84 5.95 -18.36
CA ILE A 119 1.20 7.28 -17.87
C ILE A 119 0.98 8.31 -18.98
N LYS A 120 -0.13 9.06 -18.90
CA LYS A 120 -0.47 10.15 -19.83
C LYS A 120 -0.46 11.49 -19.08
N GLN A 121 -1.50 12.31 -19.24
CA GLN A 121 -1.75 13.49 -18.42
C GLN A 121 -2.20 13.09 -17.01
N SER A 122 -2.96 12.01 -16.92
CA SER A 122 -3.30 11.29 -15.70
C SER A 122 -2.86 9.82 -15.83
N VAL A 123 -2.60 9.17 -14.70
CA VAL A 123 -2.27 7.74 -14.67
C VAL A 123 -3.56 6.94 -14.84
N SER A 124 -3.55 6.00 -15.79
CA SER A 124 -4.61 5.01 -15.97
C SER A 124 -4.10 3.65 -15.51
N VAL A 125 -4.87 3.00 -14.63
CA VAL A 125 -4.62 1.63 -14.18
C VAL A 125 -5.81 0.77 -14.59
N ARG A 126 -5.56 -0.35 -15.27
CA ARG A 126 -6.59 -1.29 -15.71
C ARG A 126 -6.19 -2.72 -15.35
N PRO A 127 -7.13 -3.59 -14.97
CA PRO A 127 -6.84 -5.00 -14.78
C PRO A 127 -6.47 -5.64 -16.13
N LEU A 128 -5.61 -6.65 -16.09
CA LEU A 128 -5.31 -7.57 -17.18
C LEU A 128 -5.85 -8.94 -16.79
N GLU A 129 -6.47 -9.62 -17.75
CA GLU A 129 -7.03 -10.96 -17.54
C GLU A 129 -5.94 -12.02 -17.35
N GLU A 130 -4.79 -11.83 -18.01
CA GLU A 130 -3.65 -12.74 -17.93
C GLU A 130 -2.34 -11.98 -17.82
N CYS A 131 -1.46 -12.60 -17.05
CA CYS A 131 -0.04 -12.34 -16.91
C CYS A 131 0.69 -13.64 -17.31
#